data_AF-A0A2S9V8E5-F1
#
_entry.id   AF-A0A2S9V8E5-F1
#
_cell.length_a   1.000
_cell.length_b   1.000
_cell.length_c   1.000
_cell.angle_alpha   90.00
_cell.angle_beta   90.00
_cell.angle_gamma   90.00
#
_symmetry.space_group_name_H-M   'P 1'
#
loop_
_entity.id
_entity.type
_entity.pdbx_description
1 polymer ?
#
loop_
_entity_poly.entity_id
_entity_poly.type
_entity_poly.pdbx_seq_one_letter_code
_entity_poly.pdbx_strand_id
1 'polypeptide(L)' 'MSYQYIVSKNGEIPLPDNMCDELMLKLGDILTCEVTKNKSLTLQKHTDQTLSDAQLKVAGNLTRIIEFNPDDYN' A
#
# COMPACT_ATOMS: atom_id res chain seq x y z
N MET A 1 14.78 -2.31 -11.43
CA MET A 1 15.30 -1.67 -10.21
C MET A 1 14.80 -2.47 -9.02
N SER A 2 15.62 -2.64 -7.99
CA SER A 2 15.26 -3.46 -6.82
C SER A 2 15.67 -2.74 -5.55
N TYR A 3 14.77 -2.68 -4.59
CA TYR A 3 15.01 -2.13 -3.26
C TYR A 3 14.93 -3.25 -2.23
N GLN A 4 15.68 -3.11 -1.13
CA GLN A 4 15.60 -4.02 0.01
C GLN A 4 15.28 -3.19 1.26
N TYR A 5 14.23 -3.58 1.95
CA TYR A 5 13.79 -2.96 3.19
C TYR A 5 13.53 -4.03 4.24
N ILE A 6 13.77 -3.66 5.50
CA ILE A 6 13.37 -4.46 6.65
C ILE A 6 11.91 -4.10 6.94
N VAL A 7 11.06 -5.12 6.98
CA VAL A 7 9.69 -4.96 7.43
C VAL A 7 9.69 -4.62 8.92
N SER A 8 8.99 -3.57 9.30
CA SER A 8 8.90 -3.10 10.67
C SER A 8 8.16 -4.11 11.57
N LYS A 9 8.22 -3.89 12.89
CA LYS A 9 7.74 -4.83 13.90
C LYS A 9 6.27 -5.26 13.73
N ASN A 10 5.41 -4.44 13.13
CA ASN A 10 4.00 -4.75 12.90
C ASN A 10 3.68 -5.08 11.44
N GLY A 11 4.69 -5.38 10.61
CA GLY A 11 4.46 -5.73 9.21
C GLY A 11 4.47 -4.53 8.25
N GLU A 12 4.86 -3.34 8.71
CA GLU A 12 4.89 -2.13 7.88
C GLU A 12 6.07 -2.17 6.90
N ILE A 13 5.80 -1.82 5.63
CA ILE A 13 6.82 -1.71 4.59
C ILE A 13 7.12 -0.22 4.40
N PRO A 14 8.34 0.26 4.69
CA PRO A 14 8.67 1.66 4.50
C PRO A 14 8.66 2.00 3.01
N LEU A 15 7.97 3.09 2.65
CA LEU A 15 7.92 3.66 1.31
C LEU A 15 8.58 5.05 1.34
N PRO A 16 9.90 5.15 1.10
CA PRO A 16 10.59 6.43 1.09
C PRO A 16 10.18 7.30 -0.11
N ASP A 17 10.30 8.62 0.03
CA ASP A 17 9.80 9.61 -0.93
C ASP A 17 10.25 9.35 -2.37
N ASN A 18 11.51 9.00 -2.56
CA ASN A 18 12.06 8.67 -3.88
C ASN A 18 11.35 7.47 -4.54
N MET A 19 10.97 6.47 -3.75
CA MET A 19 10.21 5.31 -4.24
C MET A 19 8.76 5.70 -4.54
N CYS A 20 8.15 6.55 -3.72
CA CYS A 20 6.81 7.09 -3.97
C CYS A 20 6.76 7.87 -5.28
N ASP A 21 7.76 8.72 -5.55
CA ASP A 21 7.87 9.49 -6.80
C ASP A 21 8.04 8.57 -8.01
N GLU A 22 8.95 7.59 -7.93
CA GLU A 22 9.20 6.63 -9.02
C GLU A 22 7.98 5.75 -9.33
N LEU A 23 7.25 5.33 -8.30
CA LEU A 23 6.04 4.52 -8.44
C LEU A 23 4.77 5.37 -8.66
N MET A 24 4.92 6.70 -8.67
CA MET A 24 3.81 7.66 -8.80
C MET A 24 2.69 7.42 -7.78
N LEU A 25 3.08 7.07 -6.56
CA LEU A 25 2.21 6.82 -5.42
C LEU A 25 2.06 8.08 -4.57
N LYS A 26 0.85 8.34 -4.09
CA LYS A 26 0.51 9.49 -3.24
C LYS A 26 -0.42 9.06 -2.12
N LEU A 27 -0.41 9.82 -1.02
CA LEU A 27 -1.43 9.70 0.02
C LEU A 27 -2.82 9.79 -0.61
N GLY A 28 -3.71 8.89 -0.20
CA GLY A 28 -5.06 8.78 -0.72
C GLY A 28 -5.22 7.88 -1.95
N ASP A 29 -4.14 7.47 -2.62
CA ASP A 29 -4.24 6.53 -3.75
C ASP A 29 -4.80 5.17 -3.28
N ILE A 30 -5.56 4.53 -4.15
CA ILE A 30 -6.13 3.20 -3.97
C ILE A 30 -5.22 2.19 -4.66
N LEU A 31 -4.80 1.17 -3.92
CA LEU A 31 -3.97 0.07 -4.40
C LEU A 31 -4.74 -1.25 -4.32
N THR A 32 -4.49 -2.12 -5.29
CA THR A 32 -4.80 -3.54 -5.22
C THR A 32 -3.65 -4.28 -4.53
N CYS A 33 -3.98 -5.08 -3.53
CA CYS A 33 -3.08 -5.93 -2.75
C CYS A 33 -3.32 -7.40 -3.09
N GLU A 34 -2.33 -8.06 -3.68
CA GLU A 34 -2.45 -9.48 -4.07
C GLU A 34 -1.21 -10.27 -3.68
N VAL A 35 -1.40 -11.54 -3.30
CA VAL A 35 -0.31 -12.49 -3.09
C VAL A 35 -0.17 -13.37 -4.31
N THR A 36 1.01 -13.32 -4.93
CA THR A 36 1.34 -14.15 -6.09
C THR A 36 1.65 -15.59 -5.68
N LYS A 37 1.65 -16.52 -6.65
CA LYS A 37 2.01 -17.94 -6.43
C LYS A 37 3.40 -18.12 -5.81
N ASN A 38 4.31 -17.18 -6.03
CA ASN A 38 5.67 -17.20 -5.50
C ASN A 38 5.75 -16.64 -4.06
N LYS A 39 4.60 -16.44 -3.40
CA LYS A 39 4.48 -15.85 -2.05
C LYS A 39 5.03 -14.42 -1.98
N SER A 40 4.98 -13.69 -3.08
CA SER A 40 5.32 -12.26 -3.12
C SER A 40 4.05 -11.43 -3.01
N LEU A 41 4.07 -10.40 -2.14
CA LEU A 41 3.04 -9.38 -2.08
C LEU A 41 3.22 -8.41 -3.25
N THR A 42 2.13 -8.11 -3.95
CA THR A 42 2.09 -7.13 -5.04
C THR A 42 1.16 -6.00 -4.66
N LEU A 43 1.62 -4.78 -4.92
CA LEU A 43 0.89 -3.54 -4.72
C LEU A 43 0.83 -2.84 -6.07
N GLN A 44 -0.39 -2.70 -6.61
CA GLN A 44 -0.59 -2.04 -7.90
C GLN A 44 -1.62 -0.94 -7.76
N LYS A 45 -1.38 0.21 -8.39
CA LYS A 45 -2.35 1.30 -8.42
C LYS A 45 -3.65 0.84 -9.07
N HIS A 46 -4.76 0.97 -8.34
CA HIS A 46 -6.07 0.60 -8.84
C HIS A 46 -6.53 1.58 -9.93
N THR A 47 -7.28 1.11 -10.91
CA THR A 47 -7.74 1.97 -12.01
C THR A 47 -8.76 3.01 -11.54
N ASP A 48 -9.66 2.61 -10.63
CA ASP A 48 -10.69 3.50 -10.09
C ASP A 48 -10.26 4.12 -8.75
N GLN A 49 -9.86 5.39 -8.79
CA GLN A 49 -9.40 6.14 -7.60
C GLN A 49 -10.55 6.82 -6.85
N THR A 50 -11.80 6.64 -7.28
CA THR A 50 -12.97 7.35 -6.74
C THR A 50 -13.75 6.52 -5.72
N LEU A 51 -13.35 5.27 -5.50
CA LEU A 51 -14.05 4.36 -4.59
C LEU A 51 -14.04 4.88 -3.15
N SER A 52 -15.17 4.74 -2.48
CA SER A 52 -15.36 5.06 -1.07
C SER A 52 -14.83 3.96 -0.15
N ASP A 53 -14.50 4.29 1.09
CA ASP A 53 -13.94 3.32 2.04
C ASP A 53 -14.88 2.13 2.31
N ALA A 54 -16.20 2.33 2.20
CA ALA A 54 -17.18 1.25 2.26
C ALA A 54 -17.01 0.25 1.11
N GLN A 55 -16.74 0.73 -0.11
CA GLN A 55 -16.48 -0.12 -1.27
C GLN A 55 -15.13 -0.83 -1.18
N LEU A 56 -14.10 -0.17 -0.65
CA LEU A 56 -12.79 -0.79 -0.41
C LEU A 56 -12.92 -1.98 0.55
N LYS A 57 -13.67 -1.81 1.65
CA LYS A 57 -13.95 -2.89 2.61
C LYS A 57 -14.65 -4.10 1.99
N VAL A 58 -15.58 -3.86 1.05
CA VAL A 58 -16.30 -4.94 0.36
C VAL A 58 -15.39 -5.66 -0.65
N ALA A 59 -14.51 -4.95 -1.34
CA ALA A 59 -13.59 -5.54 -2.31
C ALA A 59 -12.57 -6.49 -1.65
N GLY A 60 -12.14 -6.19 -0.42
CA GLY A 60 -11.29 -7.07 0.40
C GLY A 60 -9.82 -7.15 -0.02
N ASN A 61 -9.50 -6.82 -1.28
CA ASN A 61 -8.15 -6.73 -1.81
C ASN A 61 -7.73 -5.29 -2.17
N LEU A 62 -8.55 -4.29 -1.87
CA LEU A 62 -8.23 -2.88 -2.11
C LEU A 62 -7.86 -2.19 -0.80
N THR A 63 -6.85 -1.33 -0.86
CA THR A 63 -6.42 -0.49 0.26
C THR A 63 -6.20 0.95 -0.20
N ARG A 64 -6.31 1.90 0.72
CA ARG A 64 -5.97 3.31 0.48
C ARG A 64 -4.63 3.61 1.15
N ILE A 65 -3.75 4.31 0.46
CA ILE A 65 -2.51 4.83 1.06
C ILE A 65 -2.89 5.89 2.09
N ILE A 66 -2.53 5.65 3.35
CA ILE A 66 -2.73 6.58 4.45
C ILE A 66 -1.38 6.88 5.09
N GLU A 67 -1.29 8.03 5.76
CA GLU A 67 -0.13 8.33 6.59
C GLU A 67 -0.08 7.34 7.75
N PHE A 68 1.07 6.70 7.96
CA PHE A 68 1.27 5.83 9.10
C PHE A 68 1.83 6.66 10.25
N ASN A 69 1.00 6.90 11.27
CA ASN A 69 1.45 7.49 12.53
C ASN A 69 1.74 6.37 13.55
N PRO A 70 2.99 6.20 14.01
CA PRO A 70 3.34 5.16 14.98
C PRO A 70 2.60 5.29 16.32
N ASP A 71 2.16 6.50 16.68
CA ASP A 71 1.44 6.78 17.92
C ASP A 71 -0.03 6.34 17.88
N ASP A 72 -0.59 6.08 16.69
CA ASP A 72 -2.00 5.63 16.55
C ASP A 72 -2.18 4.15 16.94
N TYR A 73 -1.09 3.41 17.14
CA TYR A 73 -1.07 1.96 17.36
C TYR A 73 -0.32 1.53 18.64
N ASN A 74 0.04 2.48 19.51
CA ASN A 74 0.56 2.23 20.87
C ASN A 74 -0.46 2.64 21.94
#